data_AF-A0A1J0P6X2-F1
#
_entry.id   AF-A0A1J0P6X2-F1
#
_cell.length_a   1.000
_cell.length_b   1.000
_cell.length_c   1.000
_cell.angle_alpha   90.00
_cell.angle_beta   90.00
_cell.angle_gamma   90.00
#
_symmetry.space_group_name_H-M   'P 1'
#
loop_
_entity.id
_entity.type
_entity.pdbx_description
1 polymer ?
#
loop_
_entity_poly.entity_id
_entity_poly.type
_entity_poly.pdbx_seq_one_letter_code
_entity_poly.pdbx_strand_id
1 'polypeptide(L)'
;MTMSASPLQVVANARLLFFQPQHPGSREPVIVARHVLDVFIAQQRLISNNTNGPGVDTGDILCEGYICRAAVLDALRPYAWDFLDASQPWQGSGLRGIYQPPDLTDPDTGITTTPPATTCFAPCDGLCWLGDLSGLQSPGLLPPQPRAELLGLSLLLVGQAYGSGGIGALVQPQLGEKVVLALKPNRVLVVSPGDTLSVIAERYGTTVQTLRKENPELASYETITTVEGDTLNLLAGRHGTTVDTLRNLNPQLLRADGHLVLEGDTLAVLAELYDTTRPTLREYNLPDLDRYPGAEQLPLGLVVNVPAIRPSSELDPGQDLWCQRSGPRPCFPLAMDPSTETARCLGDR
;
A
#
# COMPACT_ATOMS: atom_id res chain seq x y z
N MET A 1 -19.49 -5.93 29.36
CA MET A 1 -20.28 -7.09 28.90
C MET A 1 -19.47 -7.82 27.85
N THR A 2 -19.04 -9.05 28.10
CA THR A 2 -18.44 -9.91 27.08
C THR A 2 -19.52 -10.25 26.06
N MET A 3 -19.41 -9.73 24.83
CA MET A 3 -20.37 -10.02 23.76
C MET A 3 -20.44 -11.53 23.53
N SER A 4 -21.65 -12.11 23.41
CA SER A 4 -21.79 -13.54 23.13
C SER A 4 -21.19 -13.85 21.76
N ALA A 5 -20.23 -14.78 21.71
CA ALA A 5 -19.69 -15.26 20.46
C ALA A 5 -20.81 -15.81 19.57
N SER A 6 -20.78 -15.51 18.28
CA SER A 6 -21.65 -16.14 17.30
C SER A 6 -21.53 -17.66 17.38
N PRO A 7 -22.62 -18.43 17.25
CA PRO A 7 -22.50 -19.87 17.04
C PRO A 7 -21.65 -20.21 15.81
N LEU A 8 -21.60 -19.32 14.81
CA LEU A 8 -20.74 -19.48 13.64
C LEU A 8 -19.26 -19.14 13.90
N GLN A 9 -18.93 -18.54 15.04
CA GLN A 9 -17.55 -18.13 15.34
C GLN A 9 -16.58 -19.31 15.29
N VAL A 10 -17.02 -20.47 15.74
CA VAL A 10 -16.22 -21.70 15.83
C VAL A 10 -15.89 -22.25 14.43
N VAL A 11 -16.70 -21.94 13.42
CA VAL A 11 -16.51 -22.41 12.05
C VAL A 11 -15.93 -21.34 11.12
N ALA A 12 -15.59 -20.15 11.63
CA ALA A 12 -14.95 -19.12 10.83
C ALA A 12 -13.61 -19.64 10.27
N ASN A 13 -13.43 -19.54 8.95
CA ASN A 13 -12.27 -20.08 8.25
C ASN A 13 -11.53 -19.04 7.40
N ALA A 14 -12.02 -17.81 7.36
CA ALA A 14 -11.35 -16.70 6.69
C ALA A 14 -11.61 -15.38 7.42
N ARG A 15 -10.67 -14.45 7.28
CA ARG A 15 -10.82 -13.07 7.71
C ARG A 15 -10.75 -12.13 6.53
N LEU A 16 -11.73 -11.26 6.41
CA LEU A 16 -11.87 -10.31 5.33
C LEU A 16 -11.63 -8.89 5.84
N LEU A 17 -11.04 -8.05 5.00
CA LEU A 17 -10.91 -6.62 5.20
C LEU A 17 -11.55 -5.89 4.02
N PHE A 18 -12.45 -4.96 4.31
CA PHE A 18 -13.09 -4.10 3.33
C PHE A 18 -12.92 -2.63 3.67
N PHE A 19 -12.95 -1.79 2.63
CA PHE A 19 -12.87 -0.35 2.77
C PHE A 19 -14.22 0.26 2.45
N GLN A 20 -14.79 1.00 3.39
CA GLN A 20 -16.04 1.73 3.18
C GLN A 20 -15.72 3.11 2.62
N PRO A 21 -16.11 3.43 1.37
CA PRO A 21 -16.04 4.78 0.86
C PRO A 21 -17.12 5.67 1.48
N GLN A 22 -16.87 6.97 1.55
CA GLN A 22 -17.86 7.97 1.97
C GLN A 22 -19.10 7.95 1.07
N HIS A 23 -18.88 7.83 -0.24
CA HIS A 23 -19.92 7.78 -1.26
C HIS A 23 -19.70 6.57 -2.17
N PRO A 24 -20.65 5.62 -2.25
CA PRO A 24 -20.58 4.49 -3.17
C PRO A 24 -20.47 4.97 -4.62
N GLY A 25 -19.53 4.43 -5.40
CA GLY A 25 -19.36 4.76 -6.82
C GLY A 25 -18.67 6.09 -7.12
N SER A 26 -18.10 6.78 -6.12
CA SER A 26 -17.25 7.96 -6.36
C SER A 26 -16.05 7.60 -7.24
N ARG A 27 -15.68 8.48 -8.18
CA ARG A 27 -14.45 8.34 -8.99
C ARG A 27 -13.19 8.43 -8.14
N GLU A 28 -13.25 9.22 -7.08
CA GLU A 28 -12.19 9.36 -6.08
C GLU A 28 -12.80 9.00 -4.72
N PRO A 29 -12.80 7.71 -4.35
CA PRO A 29 -13.42 7.25 -3.12
C PRO A 29 -12.56 7.63 -1.91
N VAL A 30 -13.08 8.51 -1.06
CA VAL A 30 -12.51 8.77 0.27
C VAL A 30 -12.96 7.67 1.22
N ILE A 31 -12.02 6.90 1.78
CA ILE A 31 -12.34 5.84 2.73
C ILE A 31 -12.64 6.44 4.11
N VAL A 32 -13.79 6.08 4.68
CA VAL A 32 -14.26 6.59 5.99
C VAL A 32 -14.22 5.55 7.09
N ALA A 33 -14.21 4.26 6.74
CA ALA A 33 -14.07 3.17 7.70
C ALA A 33 -13.47 1.92 7.05
N ARG A 34 -12.92 1.03 7.87
CA ARG A 34 -12.45 -0.29 7.45
C ARG A 34 -13.24 -1.36 8.19
N HIS A 35 -13.75 -2.35 7.47
CA HIS A 35 -14.58 -3.41 8.03
C HIS A 35 -13.80 -4.71 8.05
N VAL A 36 -13.66 -5.29 9.24
CA VAL A 36 -13.02 -6.59 9.43
C VAL A 36 -14.11 -7.61 9.72
N LEU A 37 -14.21 -8.64 8.88
CA LEU A 37 -15.21 -9.70 9.01
C LEU A 37 -14.51 -11.04 9.18
N ASP A 38 -14.85 -11.77 10.24
CA ASP A 38 -14.60 -13.21 10.24
C ASP A 38 -15.79 -13.89 9.59
N VAL A 39 -15.50 -14.76 8.62
CA VAL A 39 -16.51 -15.43 7.81
C VAL A 39 -16.26 -16.93 7.76
N PHE A 40 -17.34 -17.68 7.56
CA PHE A 40 -17.27 -19.03 7.05
C PHE A 40 -17.56 -18.96 5.55
N ILE A 41 -16.62 -19.38 4.71
CA ILE A 41 -16.77 -19.43 3.26
C ILE A 41 -16.43 -20.81 2.70
N ALA A 42 -17.15 -21.22 1.67
CA ALA A 42 -16.90 -22.42 0.90
C ALA A 42 -16.78 -22.06 -0.59
N GLN A 43 -15.74 -22.60 -1.23
CA GLN A 43 -15.56 -22.50 -2.66
C GLN A 43 -16.73 -23.18 -3.38
N GLN A 44 -17.35 -22.46 -4.31
CA GLN A 44 -18.42 -22.98 -5.16
C GLN A 44 -17.87 -23.43 -6.50
N ARG A 45 -17.14 -22.54 -7.19
CA ARG A 45 -16.62 -22.81 -8.54
C ARG A 45 -15.51 -21.84 -8.93
N LEU A 46 -14.72 -22.22 -9.92
CA LEU A 46 -13.84 -21.30 -10.64
C LEU A 46 -14.67 -20.43 -11.60
N ILE A 47 -14.34 -19.15 -11.72
CA ILE A 47 -14.94 -18.23 -12.68
C ILE A 47 -14.30 -18.50 -14.05
N SER A 48 -15.12 -18.98 -14.98
CA SER A 48 -14.74 -19.22 -16.37
C SER A 48 -15.00 -17.98 -17.24
N ASN A 49 -14.45 -17.97 -18.47
CA ASN A 49 -14.73 -16.94 -19.48
C ASN A 49 -16.24 -16.73 -19.75
N ASN A 50 -17.07 -17.76 -19.57
CA ASN A 50 -18.52 -17.67 -19.80
C ASN A 50 -19.30 -17.07 -18.63
N THR A 51 -18.63 -16.88 -17.49
CA THR A 51 -19.23 -16.48 -16.22
C THR A 51 -18.49 -15.31 -15.56
N ASN A 52 -17.54 -14.72 -16.28
CA ASN A 52 -16.87 -13.51 -15.85
C ASN A 52 -17.80 -12.30 -16.05
N GLY A 53 -17.42 -11.16 -15.49
CA GLY A 53 -18.25 -9.97 -15.55
C GLY A 53 -17.61 -8.79 -14.83
N PRO A 54 -18.31 -7.65 -14.73
CA PRO A 54 -17.79 -6.49 -14.03
C PRO A 54 -17.37 -6.85 -12.59
N GLY A 55 -16.10 -6.62 -12.27
CA GLY A 55 -15.53 -6.89 -10.94
C GLY A 55 -15.04 -8.32 -10.71
N VAL A 56 -15.20 -9.26 -11.66
CA VAL A 56 -14.70 -10.63 -11.54
C VAL A 56 -14.09 -11.14 -12.84
N ASP A 57 -12.89 -11.69 -12.76
CA ASP A 57 -12.13 -12.12 -13.93
C ASP A 57 -12.04 -13.64 -14.02
N THR A 58 -11.72 -14.12 -15.21
CA THR A 58 -11.48 -15.55 -15.43
C THR A 58 -10.30 -16.02 -14.58
N GLY A 59 -10.50 -17.12 -13.83
CA GLY A 59 -9.52 -17.64 -12.89
C GLY A 59 -9.73 -17.18 -11.45
N ASP A 60 -10.61 -16.20 -11.20
CA ASP A 60 -11.08 -15.89 -9.85
C ASP A 60 -11.92 -17.07 -9.30
N ILE A 61 -11.99 -17.21 -7.98
CA ILE A 61 -12.69 -18.30 -7.30
C ILE A 61 -13.96 -17.75 -6.65
N LEU A 62 -15.13 -18.21 -7.10
CA LEU A 62 -16.41 -17.85 -6.48
C LEU A 62 -16.59 -18.63 -5.18
N CYS A 63 -16.81 -17.90 -4.09
CA CYS A 63 -17.07 -18.42 -2.77
C CYS A 63 -18.41 -17.89 -2.23
N GLU A 64 -19.09 -18.72 -1.46
CA GLU A 64 -20.30 -18.35 -0.73
C GLU A 64 -20.17 -18.73 0.74
N GLY A 65 -20.81 -17.96 1.60
CA GLY A 65 -20.61 -18.12 3.03
C GLY A 65 -21.51 -17.25 3.90
N TYR A 66 -21.15 -17.13 5.16
CA TYR A 66 -21.86 -16.33 6.15
C TYR A 66 -20.87 -15.53 7.01
N ILE A 67 -21.29 -14.33 7.40
CA ILE A 67 -20.57 -13.53 8.41
C ILE A 67 -20.70 -14.24 9.75
N CYS A 68 -19.58 -14.40 10.45
CA CYS A 68 -19.54 -14.94 11.81
C CYS A 68 -19.49 -13.80 12.83
N ARG A 69 -18.64 -12.80 12.60
CA ARG A 69 -18.58 -11.56 13.39
C ARG A 69 -17.95 -10.43 12.59
N ALA A 70 -18.20 -9.20 13.02
CA ALA A 70 -17.69 -8.01 12.38
C ALA A 70 -17.10 -7.01 13.38
N ALA A 71 -16.07 -6.31 12.95
CA ALA A 71 -15.50 -5.15 13.62
C ALA A 71 -15.37 -4.01 12.60
N VAL A 72 -15.44 -2.77 13.09
CA VAL A 72 -15.14 -1.58 12.30
C VAL A 72 -13.93 -0.91 12.91
N LEU A 73 -12.94 -0.67 12.06
CA LEU A 73 -11.72 0.06 12.36
C LEU A 73 -11.79 1.44 11.73
N ASP A 74 -11.03 2.37 12.32
CA ASP A 74 -10.85 3.71 11.77
C ASP A 74 -10.21 3.63 10.36
N ALA A 75 -10.58 4.58 9.50
CA ALA A 75 -9.96 4.78 8.19
C ALA A 75 -8.57 5.42 8.27
N LEU A 76 -8.27 6.18 9.33
CA LEU A 76 -6.97 6.81 9.51
C LEU A 76 -5.88 5.75 9.69
N ARG A 77 -5.01 5.64 8.68
CA ARG A 77 -3.98 4.60 8.46
C ARG A 77 -3.41 3.96 9.74
N PRO A 78 -3.91 2.81 10.21
CA PRO A 78 -3.17 2.02 11.16
C PRO A 78 -2.27 1.04 10.41
N TYR A 79 -1.44 0.38 11.20
CA TYR A 79 -0.52 -0.67 10.79
C TYR A 79 -1.13 -1.62 9.74
N ALA A 80 -0.39 -1.94 8.66
CA ALA A 80 -0.90 -2.71 7.51
C ALA A 80 -1.51 -4.07 7.85
N TRP A 81 -1.15 -4.62 9.01
CA TRP A 81 -1.57 -5.94 9.50
C TRP A 81 -2.55 -5.85 10.68
N ASP A 82 -3.04 -4.65 11.01
CA ASP A 82 -3.95 -4.44 12.13
C ASP A 82 -5.24 -5.27 12.02
N PHE A 83 -5.76 -5.49 10.82
CA PHE A 83 -6.92 -6.36 10.60
C PHE A 83 -6.63 -7.84 10.94
N LEU A 84 -5.37 -8.27 10.93
CA LEU A 84 -4.95 -9.60 11.37
C LEU A 84 -4.75 -9.68 12.89
N ASP A 85 -4.97 -8.62 13.65
CA ASP A 85 -4.89 -8.66 15.11
C ASP A 85 -5.88 -9.67 15.68
N ALA A 86 -5.40 -10.55 16.55
CA ALA A 86 -6.25 -11.52 17.23
C ALA A 86 -7.40 -10.85 18.00
N SER A 87 -7.15 -9.64 18.51
CA SER A 87 -8.10 -8.76 19.17
C SER A 87 -8.59 -7.67 18.22
N GLN A 88 -9.89 -7.62 17.98
CA GLN A 88 -10.54 -6.55 17.21
C GLN A 88 -11.68 -5.96 18.04
N PRO A 89 -12.10 -4.72 17.77
CA PRO A 89 -13.27 -4.11 18.39
C PRO A 89 -14.57 -4.71 17.79
N TRP A 90 -14.85 -5.97 18.11
CA TRP A 90 -15.99 -6.71 17.60
C TRP A 90 -17.32 -6.05 18.03
N GLN A 91 -18.19 -5.75 17.05
CA GLN A 91 -19.44 -5.00 17.26
C GLN A 91 -20.70 -5.87 17.24
N GLY A 92 -20.62 -7.10 16.69
CA GLY A 92 -21.78 -7.98 16.62
C GLY A 92 -21.48 -9.38 16.07
N SER A 93 -22.42 -10.29 16.34
CA SER A 93 -22.41 -11.68 15.89
C SER A 93 -23.26 -11.82 14.62
N GLY A 94 -22.65 -12.27 13.53
CA GLY A 94 -23.36 -12.63 12.31
C GLY A 94 -23.83 -11.47 11.42
N LEU A 95 -23.57 -10.22 11.79
CA LEU A 95 -23.99 -9.03 11.03
C LEU A 95 -22.77 -8.17 10.69
N ARG A 96 -22.86 -7.33 9.67
CA ARG A 96 -21.83 -6.33 9.36
C ARG A 96 -21.68 -5.32 10.51
N GLY A 97 -20.47 -4.78 10.63
CA GLY A 97 -20.16 -3.71 11.57
C GLY A 97 -20.88 -2.42 11.18
N ILE A 98 -21.17 -1.59 12.18
CA ILE A 98 -21.86 -0.32 12.00
C ILE A 98 -20.84 0.80 12.19
N TYR A 99 -20.67 1.61 11.15
CA TYR A 99 -19.88 2.84 11.19
C TYR A 99 -20.80 4.03 11.47
N GLN A 100 -20.54 4.75 12.54
CA GLN A 100 -21.21 6.01 12.85
C GLN A 100 -20.35 7.16 12.31
N PRO A 101 -20.81 7.91 11.28
CA PRO A 101 -20.09 9.09 10.81
C PRO A 101 -20.02 10.17 11.91
N PRO A 102 -18.97 11.01 11.90
CA PRO A 102 -18.86 12.13 12.83
C PRO A 102 -19.98 13.14 12.61
N ASP A 103 -20.31 13.86 13.68
CA ASP A 103 -21.29 14.95 13.62
C ASP A 103 -20.84 16.05 12.66
N LEU A 104 -21.77 16.52 11.84
CA LEU A 104 -21.56 17.60 10.88
C LEU A 104 -22.15 18.89 11.46
N THR A 105 -21.30 19.85 11.77
CA THR A 105 -21.72 21.20 12.15
C THR A 105 -21.65 22.11 10.94
N ASP A 106 -22.79 22.66 10.56
CA ASP A 106 -22.87 23.67 9.51
C ASP A 106 -22.16 24.96 9.98
N PRO A 107 -21.12 25.44 9.26
CA PRO A 107 -20.36 26.62 9.66
C PRO A 107 -21.18 27.91 9.66
N ASP A 108 -22.26 27.99 8.87
CA ASP A 108 -23.05 29.21 8.72
C ASP A 108 -24.21 29.27 9.73
N THR A 109 -24.81 28.12 10.06
CA THR A 109 -25.97 28.05 10.97
C THR A 109 -25.62 27.59 12.38
N GLY A 110 -24.44 26.99 12.58
CA GLY A 110 -24.02 26.40 13.86
C GLY A 110 -24.84 25.17 14.27
N ILE A 111 -25.71 24.67 13.39
CA ILE A 111 -26.54 23.50 13.65
C ILE A 111 -25.70 22.25 13.43
N THR A 112 -25.62 21.42 14.46
CA THR A 112 -24.97 20.11 14.40
C THR A 112 -26.00 19.05 14.03
N THR A 113 -25.69 18.27 13.00
CA THR A 113 -26.49 17.13 12.53
C THR A 113 -25.68 15.85 12.67
N THR A 114 -26.27 14.82 13.25
CA THR A 114 -25.65 13.49 13.33
C THR A 114 -26.10 12.67 12.13
N PRO A 115 -25.21 12.30 11.21
CA PRO A 115 -25.57 11.47 10.07
C PRO A 115 -26.06 10.09 10.53
N PRO A 116 -26.94 9.41 9.78
CA PRO A 116 -27.35 8.06 10.12
C PRO A 116 -26.14 7.10 10.07
N ALA A 117 -26.19 6.08 10.92
CA ALA A 117 -25.19 5.03 10.90
C ALA A 117 -25.18 4.27 9.56
N THR A 118 -24.01 3.87 9.10
CA THR A 118 -23.79 3.21 7.81
C THR A 118 -22.98 1.93 7.98
N THR A 119 -22.81 1.14 6.92
CA THR A 119 -22.05 -0.11 6.93
C THR A 119 -21.37 -0.31 5.57
N CYS A 120 -20.50 -1.32 5.43
CA CYS A 120 -19.90 -1.61 4.12
C CYS A 120 -20.98 -2.03 3.12
N PHE A 121 -20.87 -1.49 1.90
CA PHE A 121 -21.75 -1.79 0.79
C PHE A 121 -21.07 -2.76 -0.17
N ALA A 122 -21.85 -3.67 -0.76
CA ALA A 122 -21.42 -4.47 -1.90
C ALA A 122 -22.00 -3.85 -3.19
N PRO A 123 -21.27 -3.90 -4.32
CA PRO A 123 -19.96 -4.52 -4.49
C PRO A 123 -18.82 -3.67 -3.93
N CYS A 124 -17.79 -4.32 -3.37
CA CYS A 124 -16.57 -3.65 -2.95
C CYS A 124 -15.36 -4.59 -2.99
N ASP A 125 -14.17 -4.02 -3.14
CA ASP A 125 -12.92 -4.76 -3.12
C ASP A 125 -12.30 -4.78 -1.71
N GLY A 126 -11.51 -5.81 -1.46
CA GLY A 126 -10.92 -6.04 -0.15
C GLY A 126 -9.79 -7.05 -0.17
N LEU A 127 -9.33 -7.40 1.03
CA LEU A 127 -8.32 -8.43 1.27
C LEU A 127 -8.93 -9.61 2.01
N CYS A 128 -8.46 -10.81 1.68
CA CYS A 128 -8.84 -12.05 2.32
C CYS A 128 -7.59 -12.71 2.93
N TRP A 129 -7.64 -13.01 4.22
CA TRP A 129 -6.74 -13.95 4.85
C TRP A 129 -7.41 -15.32 4.93
N LEU A 130 -6.88 -16.27 4.17
CA LEU A 130 -7.22 -17.69 4.24
C LEU A 130 -6.16 -18.40 5.08
N GLY A 131 -6.40 -18.59 6.36
CA GLY A 131 -5.46 -19.26 7.26
C GLY A 131 -6.14 -19.66 8.56
N ASP A 132 -5.43 -20.42 9.40
CA ASP A 132 -5.95 -20.76 10.72
C ASP A 132 -6.03 -19.48 11.57
N LEU A 133 -7.26 -19.04 11.83
CA LEU A 133 -7.56 -17.83 12.60
C LEU A 133 -7.10 -17.96 14.07
N SER A 134 -6.92 -19.18 14.59
CA SER A 134 -6.38 -19.40 15.94
C SER A 134 -4.91 -19.03 16.05
N GLY A 135 -4.19 -18.98 14.92
CA GLY A 135 -2.78 -18.58 14.85
C GLY A 135 -2.56 -17.07 14.76
N LEU A 136 -3.61 -16.24 14.78
CA LEU A 136 -3.47 -14.78 14.80
C LEU A 136 -2.91 -14.29 16.14
N GLN A 137 -2.14 -13.21 16.12
CA GLN A 137 -1.47 -12.64 17.29
C GLN A 137 -1.82 -11.15 17.49
N SER A 138 -1.49 -10.60 18.65
CA SER A 138 -1.63 -9.17 18.98
C SER A 138 -0.25 -8.61 19.37
N PRO A 139 0.25 -7.54 18.72
CA PRO A 139 -0.38 -6.81 17.62
C PRO A 139 -0.46 -7.66 16.34
N GLY A 140 -1.46 -7.40 15.49
CA GLY A 140 -1.70 -8.16 14.26
C GLY A 140 -0.48 -8.25 13.36
N LEU A 141 0.04 -9.44 13.11
CA LEU A 141 1.16 -9.71 12.19
C LEU A 141 0.72 -10.69 11.12
N LEU A 142 1.39 -10.70 9.97
CA LEU A 142 1.18 -11.75 8.97
C LEU A 142 1.72 -13.10 9.51
N PRO A 143 0.87 -14.09 9.80
CA PRO A 143 1.32 -15.35 10.39
C PRO A 143 2.16 -16.19 9.40
N PRO A 144 3.28 -16.79 9.83
CA PRO A 144 4.06 -17.70 9.00
C PRO A 144 3.36 -19.07 8.94
N GLN A 145 2.32 -19.19 8.13
CA GLN A 145 1.57 -20.44 7.93
C GLN A 145 1.79 -20.93 6.49
N PRO A 146 2.32 -22.16 6.28
CA PRO A 146 2.76 -22.63 4.97
C PRO A 146 1.62 -22.87 3.96
N ARG A 147 0.38 -22.93 4.41
CA ARG A 147 -0.82 -23.09 3.58
C ARG A 147 -1.75 -21.88 3.65
N ALA A 148 -1.37 -20.85 4.41
CA ALA A 148 -2.20 -19.67 4.49
C ALA A 148 -1.91 -18.75 3.30
N GLU A 149 -2.96 -18.12 2.81
CA GLU A 149 -2.89 -17.23 1.67
C GLU A 149 -3.50 -15.88 2.03
N LEU A 150 -2.78 -14.81 1.70
CA LEU A 150 -3.32 -13.46 1.66
C LEU A 150 -3.66 -13.14 0.20
N LEU A 151 -4.92 -12.87 -0.07
CA LEU A 151 -5.46 -12.71 -1.42
C LEU A 151 -6.24 -11.41 -1.54
N GLY A 152 -6.33 -10.91 -2.76
CA GLY A 152 -7.34 -9.90 -3.09
C GLY A 152 -8.71 -10.57 -3.15
N LEU A 153 -9.77 -9.81 -2.92
CA LEU A 153 -11.12 -10.31 -3.05
C LEU A 153 -12.06 -9.19 -3.54
N SER A 154 -13.13 -9.58 -4.24
CA SER A 154 -14.29 -8.70 -4.49
C SER A 154 -15.53 -9.27 -3.83
N LEU A 155 -16.14 -8.49 -2.95
CA LEU A 155 -17.43 -8.79 -2.36
C LEU A 155 -18.50 -8.44 -3.37
N LEU A 156 -19.26 -9.42 -3.81
CA LEU A 156 -20.26 -9.26 -4.87
C LEU A 156 -21.63 -8.95 -4.28
N LEU A 157 -21.97 -9.63 -3.18
CA LEU A 157 -23.27 -9.50 -2.52
C LEU A 157 -23.15 -9.78 -1.02
N VAL A 158 -23.90 -9.03 -0.23
CA VAL A 158 -24.16 -9.34 1.18
C VAL A 158 -25.67 -9.34 1.42
N GLY A 159 -26.14 -10.27 2.24
CA GLY A 159 -27.56 -10.51 2.47
C GLY A 159 -28.12 -11.62 1.56
N GLN A 160 -29.44 -11.77 1.51
CA GLN A 160 -30.07 -12.79 0.67
C GLN A 160 -30.15 -12.33 -0.80
N ALA A 161 -29.91 -13.26 -1.72
CA ALA A 161 -30.20 -13.06 -3.14
C ALA A 161 -31.72 -12.98 -3.30
N TYR A 162 -32.23 -11.81 -3.67
CA TYR A 162 -33.64 -11.61 -3.98
C TYR A 162 -34.00 -12.47 -5.19
N GLY A 163 -34.73 -13.57 -4.98
CA GLY A 163 -35.36 -14.30 -6.07
C GLY A 163 -36.34 -13.39 -6.84
N SER A 164 -36.63 -13.73 -8.10
CA SER A 164 -37.44 -12.92 -9.04
C SER A 164 -38.93 -12.73 -8.68
N GLY A 165 -39.34 -12.99 -7.43
CA GLY A 165 -40.75 -13.17 -7.03
C GLY A 165 -41.29 -12.28 -5.91
N GLY A 166 -40.53 -11.30 -5.42
CA GLY A 166 -41.06 -10.10 -4.75
C GLY A 166 -41.85 -10.21 -3.41
N ILE A 167 -42.19 -11.39 -2.89
CA ILE A 167 -42.97 -11.50 -1.63
C ILE A 167 -42.47 -12.69 -0.81
N GLY A 168 -41.74 -12.44 0.28
CA GLY A 168 -41.29 -13.48 1.22
C GLY A 168 -40.15 -13.04 2.11
N ALA A 169 -40.48 -12.31 3.19
CA ALA A 169 -40.38 -12.78 4.57
C ALA A 169 -38.96 -12.73 5.16
N LEU A 170 -38.66 -11.64 5.86
CA LEU A 170 -38.14 -11.50 7.25
C LEU A 170 -37.34 -12.62 7.95
N VAL A 171 -36.91 -13.67 7.26
CA VAL A 171 -36.12 -14.76 7.83
C VAL A 171 -34.69 -14.52 7.39
N GLN A 172 -34.05 -13.54 8.04
CA GLN A 172 -32.61 -13.64 8.24
C GLN A 172 -32.37 -15.03 8.88
N PRO A 173 -31.50 -15.89 8.35
CA PRO A 173 -31.11 -17.05 9.11
C PRO A 173 -30.51 -16.52 10.41
N GLN A 174 -30.98 -17.03 11.55
CA GLN A 174 -30.50 -16.68 12.89
C GLN A 174 -28.98 -16.94 13.09
N LEU A 175 -28.31 -17.45 12.04
CA LEU A 175 -26.89 -17.77 11.96
C LEU A 175 -26.02 -16.58 11.50
N GLY A 176 -26.51 -15.69 10.61
CA GLY A 176 -25.74 -14.55 10.08
C GLY A 176 -26.07 -14.14 8.64
N GLU A 177 -25.57 -13.00 8.18
CA GLU A 177 -25.75 -12.51 6.81
C GLU A 177 -24.95 -13.35 5.81
N LYS A 178 -25.59 -13.73 4.70
CA LYS A 178 -24.91 -14.43 3.60
C LYS A 178 -23.95 -13.48 2.89
N VAL A 179 -22.80 -14.00 2.49
CA VAL A 179 -21.81 -13.31 1.65
C VAL A 179 -21.56 -14.11 0.37
N VAL A 180 -21.43 -13.40 -0.75
CA VAL A 180 -20.98 -13.94 -2.03
C VAL A 180 -19.79 -13.12 -2.47
N LEU A 181 -18.66 -13.77 -2.70
CA LEU A 181 -17.39 -13.09 -3.01
C LEU A 181 -16.58 -13.86 -4.05
N ALA A 182 -15.74 -13.14 -4.77
CA ALA A 182 -14.75 -13.69 -5.67
C ALA A 182 -13.36 -13.49 -5.06
N LEU A 183 -12.68 -14.59 -4.75
CA LEU A 183 -11.27 -14.56 -4.35
C LEU A 183 -10.41 -14.41 -5.61
N LYS A 184 -9.40 -13.55 -5.51
CA LYS A 184 -8.54 -13.15 -6.61
C LYS A 184 -7.11 -13.61 -6.34
N PRO A 185 -6.80 -14.89 -6.60
CA PRO A 185 -5.47 -15.41 -6.38
C PRO A 185 -4.44 -14.63 -7.21
N ASN A 186 -3.27 -14.37 -6.63
CA ASN A 186 -2.15 -13.61 -7.24
C ASN A 186 -2.33 -12.09 -7.38
N ARG A 187 -3.44 -11.48 -6.91
CA ARG A 187 -3.56 -10.01 -6.90
C ARG A 187 -2.89 -9.32 -5.72
N VAL A 188 -2.50 -10.10 -4.71
CA VAL A 188 -1.76 -9.62 -3.55
C VAL A 188 -0.47 -10.40 -3.49
N LEU A 189 0.65 -9.67 -3.45
CA LEU A 189 1.98 -10.23 -3.31
C LEU A 189 2.59 -9.70 -2.01
N VAL A 190 3.02 -10.61 -1.14
CA VAL A 190 3.84 -10.26 0.02
C VAL A 190 5.29 -10.25 -0.42
N VAL A 191 5.88 -9.06 -0.44
CA VAL A 191 7.28 -8.83 -0.83
C VAL A 191 8.20 -9.39 0.25
N SER A 192 9.19 -10.18 -0.15
CA SER A 192 10.23 -10.72 0.73
C SER A 192 11.48 -9.84 0.72
N PRO A 193 12.35 -9.91 1.76
CA PRO A 193 13.64 -9.24 1.72
C PRO A 193 14.44 -9.65 0.46
N GLY A 194 14.81 -8.67 -0.36
CA GLY A 194 15.54 -8.89 -1.62
C GLY A 194 14.68 -8.86 -2.89
N ASP A 195 13.35 -8.85 -2.78
CA ASP A 195 12.48 -8.60 -3.93
C ASP A 195 12.59 -7.13 -4.37
N THR A 196 12.61 -6.90 -5.69
CA THR A 196 12.58 -5.56 -6.29
C THR A 196 11.37 -5.41 -7.18
N LEU A 197 10.85 -4.19 -7.34
CA LEU A 197 9.70 -3.94 -8.22
C LEU A 197 9.96 -4.37 -9.67
N SER A 198 11.21 -4.30 -10.14
CA SER A 198 11.62 -4.79 -11.45
C SER A 198 11.50 -6.32 -11.54
N VAL A 199 12.04 -7.06 -10.58
CA VAL A 199 11.94 -8.53 -10.53
C VAL A 199 10.49 -8.98 -10.38
N ILE A 200 9.69 -8.27 -9.59
CA ILE A 200 8.26 -8.55 -9.44
C ILE A 200 7.53 -8.28 -10.76
N ALA A 201 7.78 -7.14 -11.39
CA ALA A 201 7.15 -6.79 -12.67
C ALA A 201 7.46 -7.84 -13.74
N GLU A 202 8.71 -8.27 -13.85
CA GLU A 202 9.13 -9.33 -14.77
C GLU A 202 8.46 -10.67 -14.45
N ARG A 203 8.48 -11.10 -13.18
CA ARG A 203 7.88 -12.38 -12.74
C ARG A 203 6.40 -12.47 -13.09
N TYR A 204 5.66 -11.37 -12.96
CA TYR A 204 4.21 -11.34 -13.18
C TYR A 204 3.80 -10.74 -14.53
N GLY A 205 4.75 -10.51 -15.44
CA GLY A 205 4.46 -10.02 -16.79
C GLY A 205 3.79 -8.64 -16.83
N THR A 206 4.16 -7.76 -15.91
CA THR A 206 3.66 -6.38 -15.81
C THR A 206 4.82 -5.38 -15.89
N THR A 207 4.54 -4.09 -15.70
CA THR A 207 5.58 -3.04 -15.67
C THR A 207 5.68 -2.40 -14.30
N VAL A 208 6.86 -1.89 -13.95
CA VAL A 208 7.07 -1.12 -12.72
C VAL A 208 6.15 0.10 -12.67
N GLN A 209 5.88 0.73 -13.81
CA GLN A 209 4.95 1.86 -13.90
C GLN A 209 3.52 1.45 -13.56
N THR A 210 3.06 0.31 -14.08
CA THR A 210 1.75 -0.25 -13.73
C THR A 210 1.69 -0.60 -12.25
N LEU A 211 2.70 -1.29 -11.70
CA LEU A 211 2.76 -1.60 -10.27
C LEU A 211 2.69 -0.35 -9.40
N ARG A 212 3.41 0.72 -9.75
CA ARG A 212 3.39 2.00 -9.01
C ARG A 212 2.05 2.74 -9.14
N LYS A 213 1.45 2.71 -10.33
CA LYS A 213 0.14 3.32 -10.57
C LYS A 213 -0.94 2.66 -9.72
N GLU A 214 -0.93 1.33 -9.67
CA GLU A 214 -1.93 0.57 -8.92
C GLU A 214 -1.65 0.56 -7.41
N ASN A 215 -0.43 0.87 -6.96
CA ASN A 215 -0.03 0.92 -5.55
C ASN A 215 0.57 2.29 -5.19
N PRO A 216 -0.25 3.35 -5.07
CA PRO A 216 0.23 4.73 -4.88
C PRO A 216 1.00 4.95 -3.57
N GLU A 217 0.83 4.12 -2.54
CA GLU A 217 1.69 4.19 -1.34
C GLU A 217 3.18 3.90 -1.64
N LEU A 218 3.49 3.11 -2.67
CA LEU A 218 4.86 2.87 -3.13
C LEU A 218 5.50 4.11 -3.78
N ALA A 219 4.68 5.13 -4.08
CA ALA A 219 5.12 6.39 -4.65
C ALA A 219 5.21 7.53 -3.60
N SER A 220 5.07 7.22 -2.30
CA SER A 220 5.17 8.27 -1.28
C SER A 220 6.60 8.74 -1.11
N TYR A 221 6.78 10.07 -1.06
CA TYR A 221 8.05 10.72 -0.79
C TYR A 221 8.06 11.22 0.66
N GLU A 222 9.23 11.21 1.28
CA GLU A 222 9.49 11.85 2.57
C GLU A 222 10.55 12.95 2.39
N THR A 223 10.46 14.00 3.20
CA THR A 223 11.49 15.02 3.27
C THR A 223 12.52 14.61 4.31
N ILE A 224 13.79 14.62 3.91
CA ILE A 224 14.95 14.43 4.78
C ILE A 224 15.61 15.79 4.93
N THR A 225 15.86 16.22 6.17
CA THR A 225 16.70 17.38 6.46
C THR A 225 18.12 16.88 6.70
N THR A 226 19.08 17.40 5.93
CA THR A 226 20.51 17.03 6.03
C THR A 226 21.12 17.52 7.35
N VAL A 227 22.02 16.71 7.90
CA VAL A 227 22.82 17.04 9.09
C VAL A 227 24.30 17.09 8.69
N GLU A 228 25.12 17.76 9.51
CA GLU A 228 26.57 17.83 9.32
C GLU A 228 27.18 16.42 9.13
N GLY A 229 27.95 16.24 8.05
CA GLY A 229 28.55 14.96 7.67
C GLY A 229 27.70 14.06 6.78
N ASP A 230 26.47 14.46 6.44
CA ASP A 230 25.65 13.72 5.47
C ASP A 230 26.24 13.82 4.05
N THR A 231 26.24 12.69 3.35
CA THR A 231 26.60 12.58 1.93
C THR A 231 25.47 11.87 1.19
N LEU A 232 25.36 12.05 -0.12
CA LEU A 232 24.34 11.35 -0.91
C LEU A 232 24.49 9.82 -0.82
N ASN A 233 25.72 9.31 -0.72
CA ASN A 233 25.98 7.88 -0.51
C ASN A 233 25.43 7.39 0.83
N LEU A 234 25.65 8.17 1.91
CA LEU A 234 25.18 7.82 3.25
C LEU A 234 23.66 7.90 3.34
N LEU A 235 23.05 8.95 2.77
CA LEU A 235 21.60 9.11 2.72
C LEU A 235 20.93 8.00 1.89
N ALA A 236 21.50 7.66 0.74
CA ALA A 236 21.02 6.55 -0.08
C ALA A 236 21.02 5.23 0.69
N GLY A 237 22.14 4.92 1.37
CA GLY A 237 22.25 3.72 2.21
C GLY A 237 21.27 3.73 3.39
N ARG A 238 21.13 4.85 4.08
CA ARG A 238 20.24 5.01 5.24
C ARG A 238 18.77 4.86 4.90
N HIS A 239 18.34 5.39 3.75
CA HIS A 239 16.94 5.38 3.33
C HIS A 239 16.58 4.24 2.37
N GLY A 240 17.52 3.32 2.11
CA GLY A 240 17.29 2.16 1.26
C GLY A 240 16.98 2.54 -0.19
N THR A 241 17.63 3.60 -0.68
CA THR A 241 17.46 4.15 -2.03
C THR A 241 18.81 4.20 -2.74
N THR A 242 18.85 4.78 -3.94
CA THR A 242 20.09 4.99 -4.71
C THR A 242 20.43 6.48 -4.81
N VAL A 243 21.69 6.79 -5.08
CA VAL A 243 22.12 8.18 -5.33
C VAL A 243 21.39 8.75 -6.55
N ASP A 244 21.19 7.93 -7.57
CA ASP A 244 20.53 8.34 -8.82
C ASP A 244 19.06 8.69 -8.57
N THR A 245 18.35 7.89 -7.77
CA THR A 245 16.98 8.21 -7.35
C THR A 245 16.91 9.46 -6.48
N LEU A 246 17.84 9.66 -5.54
CA LEU A 246 17.91 10.91 -4.76
C LEU A 246 18.13 12.14 -5.65
N ARG A 247 19.03 12.06 -6.64
CA ARG A 247 19.30 13.17 -7.57
C ARG A 247 18.11 13.46 -8.48
N ASN A 248 17.45 12.43 -9.01
CA ASN A 248 16.26 12.58 -9.85
C ASN A 248 15.10 13.26 -9.10
N LEU A 249 14.98 13.00 -7.80
CA LEU A 249 13.96 13.62 -6.94
C LEU A 249 14.33 15.03 -6.50
N ASN A 250 15.60 15.41 -6.58
CA ASN A 250 16.08 16.72 -6.12
C ASN A 250 16.83 17.44 -7.24
N PRO A 251 16.12 18.03 -8.22
CA PRO A 251 16.73 18.75 -9.33
C PRO A 251 17.68 19.87 -8.90
N GLN A 252 17.49 20.43 -7.70
CA GLN A 252 18.38 21.42 -7.09
C GLN A 252 19.81 20.91 -6.83
N LEU A 253 20.05 19.60 -6.87
CA LEU A 253 21.38 19.00 -6.79
C LEU A 253 22.12 18.98 -8.14
N LEU A 254 21.46 19.38 -9.23
CA LEU A 254 22.09 19.61 -10.52
C LEU A 254 22.67 21.03 -10.59
N ARG A 255 23.70 21.19 -11.42
CA ARG A 255 24.29 22.51 -11.66
C ARG A 255 23.29 23.38 -12.40
N ALA A 256 22.95 24.54 -11.83
CA ALA A 256 21.95 25.45 -12.39
C ALA A 256 22.26 25.90 -13.85
N ASP A 257 23.54 26.11 -14.17
CA ASP A 257 23.97 26.54 -15.51
C ASP A 257 24.34 25.39 -16.45
N GLY A 258 24.30 24.14 -15.98
CA GLY A 258 24.85 22.98 -16.69
C GLY A 258 26.37 23.09 -16.96
N HIS A 259 26.89 22.17 -17.77
CA HIS A 259 28.26 22.20 -18.28
C HIS A 259 28.25 22.53 -19.78
N LEU A 260 28.94 23.61 -20.15
CA LEU A 260 29.10 23.99 -21.55
C LEU A 260 30.17 23.11 -22.21
N VAL A 261 29.78 22.39 -23.25
CA VAL A 261 30.66 21.49 -24.00
C VAL A 261 31.71 22.27 -24.79
N LEU A 262 32.98 21.98 -24.49
CA LEU A 262 34.16 22.49 -25.17
C LEU A 262 34.86 21.40 -26.00
N GLU A 263 35.89 21.80 -26.75
CA GLU A 263 36.70 20.86 -27.53
C GLU A 263 37.41 19.86 -26.60
N GLY A 264 37.26 18.56 -26.88
CA GLY A 264 37.75 17.45 -26.07
C GLY A 264 36.69 16.83 -25.13
N ASP A 265 35.54 17.48 -24.93
CA ASP A 265 34.48 16.95 -24.07
C ASP A 265 33.75 15.77 -24.72
N THR A 266 33.80 14.63 -24.03
CA THR A 266 33.06 13.41 -24.37
C THR A 266 32.21 12.99 -23.18
N LEU A 267 31.18 12.17 -23.40
CA LEU A 267 30.39 11.62 -22.29
C LEU A 267 31.23 10.83 -21.29
N ALA A 268 32.29 10.16 -21.74
CA ALA A 268 33.21 9.44 -20.86
C ALA A 268 34.00 10.41 -19.96
N VAL A 269 34.55 11.48 -20.54
CA VAL A 269 35.31 12.51 -19.80
C VAL A 269 34.40 13.23 -18.81
N LEU A 270 33.18 13.59 -19.21
CA LEU A 270 32.22 14.24 -18.31
C LEU A 270 31.76 13.32 -17.18
N ALA A 271 31.56 12.03 -17.45
CA ALA A 271 31.19 11.06 -16.41
C ALA A 271 32.27 10.96 -15.33
N GLU A 272 33.54 10.90 -15.75
CA GLU A 272 34.69 10.87 -14.84
C GLU A 272 34.86 12.19 -14.08
N LEU A 273 34.75 13.33 -14.77
CA LEU A 273 34.91 14.67 -14.19
C LEU A 273 33.90 14.94 -13.07
N TYR A 274 32.64 14.54 -13.28
CA TYR A 274 31.53 14.79 -12.37
C TYR A 274 31.22 13.62 -11.41
N ASP A 275 32.09 12.60 -11.39
CA ASP A 275 31.94 11.41 -10.52
C ASP A 275 30.53 10.78 -10.65
N THR A 276 30.18 10.47 -11.90
CA THR A 276 28.88 9.92 -12.30
C THR A 276 29.08 8.86 -13.39
N THR A 277 28.00 8.31 -13.93
CA THR A 277 28.07 7.29 -14.97
C THR A 277 27.51 7.81 -16.30
N ARG A 278 27.99 7.23 -17.41
CA ARG A 278 27.46 7.53 -18.75
C ARG A 278 25.94 7.29 -18.83
N PRO A 279 25.39 6.18 -18.30
CA PRO A 279 23.94 6.00 -18.20
C PRO A 279 23.22 7.15 -17.49
N THR A 280 23.70 7.59 -16.33
CA THR A 280 23.06 8.68 -15.58
C THR A 280 23.15 10.02 -16.30
N LEU A 281 24.27 10.35 -16.94
CA LEU A 281 24.38 11.56 -17.76
C LEU A 281 23.41 11.54 -18.95
N ARG A 282 23.16 10.38 -19.56
CA ARG A 282 22.15 10.28 -20.63
C ARG A 282 20.75 10.53 -20.09
N GLU A 283 20.44 9.98 -18.92
CA GLU A 283 19.14 10.15 -18.27
C GLU A 283 18.81 11.61 -17.98
N TYR A 284 19.78 12.39 -17.48
CA TYR A 284 19.59 13.84 -17.23
C TYR A 284 19.42 14.69 -18.49
N ASN A 285 19.80 14.16 -19.65
CA ASN A 285 19.90 14.89 -20.92
C ASN A 285 19.07 14.21 -22.02
N LEU A 286 17.98 13.52 -21.65
CA LEU A 286 17.02 12.99 -22.60
C LEU A 286 16.21 14.14 -23.24
N PRO A 287 15.92 14.07 -24.55
CA PRO A 287 16.28 13.00 -25.50
C PRO A 287 17.65 13.17 -26.18
N ASP A 288 18.31 14.32 -25.99
CA ASP A 288 19.45 14.77 -26.79
C ASP A 288 20.65 13.82 -26.77
N LEU A 289 20.90 13.14 -25.64
CA LEU A 289 22.07 12.26 -25.46
C LEU A 289 21.77 10.76 -25.39
N ASP A 290 20.51 10.32 -25.52
CA ASP A 290 20.06 8.93 -25.32
C ASP A 290 20.94 7.90 -26.06
N ARG A 291 21.21 8.19 -27.35
CA ARG A 291 21.96 7.29 -28.26
C ARG A 291 23.36 7.78 -28.59
N TYR A 292 23.83 8.86 -27.95
CA TYR A 292 25.10 9.47 -28.30
C TYR A 292 26.29 8.57 -27.89
N PRO A 293 27.22 8.25 -28.80
CA PRO A 293 28.35 7.38 -28.50
C PRO A 293 29.26 7.97 -27.40
N GLY A 294 29.67 7.12 -26.46
CA GLY A 294 30.29 7.60 -25.22
C GLY A 294 31.71 8.16 -25.35
N ALA A 295 32.42 7.79 -26.41
CA ALA A 295 33.82 8.16 -26.67
C ALA A 295 33.96 9.24 -27.76
N GLU A 296 32.85 9.70 -28.33
CA GLU A 296 32.87 10.75 -29.35
C GLU A 296 32.73 12.14 -28.75
N GLN A 297 33.31 13.11 -29.45
CA GLN A 297 33.25 14.53 -29.13
C GLN A 297 31.80 15.01 -29.14
N LEU A 298 31.32 15.56 -28.02
CA LEU A 298 30.00 16.16 -27.93
C LEU A 298 29.90 17.44 -28.78
N PRO A 299 28.70 17.81 -29.27
CA PRO A 299 28.50 19.03 -30.05
C PRO A 299 28.95 20.28 -29.28
N LEU A 300 29.85 21.06 -29.89
CA LEU A 300 30.39 22.28 -29.28
C LEU A 300 29.27 23.27 -28.98
N GLY A 301 29.28 23.84 -27.78
CA GLY A 301 28.25 24.78 -27.33
C GLY A 301 26.96 24.14 -26.80
N LEU A 302 26.86 22.80 -26.77
CA LEU A 302 25.79 22.10 -26.06
C LEU A 302 25.93 22.33 -24.55
N VAL A 303 24.82 22.57 -23.87
CA VAL A 303 24.77 22.63 -22.40
C VAL A 303 24.28 21.28 -21.88
N VAL A 304 25.11 20.60 -21.11
CA VAL A 304 24.82 19.28 -20.54
C VAL A 304 24.45 19.44 -19.08
N ASN A 305 23.30 18.91 -18.69
CA ASN A 305 22.89 18.78 -17.29
C ASN A 305 23.84 17.81 -16.58
N VAL A 306 24.53 18.31 -15.55
CA VAL A 306 25.51 17.56 -14.76
C VAL A 306 25.27 17.77 -13.26
N PRO A 307 25.63 16.80 -12.40
CA PRO A 307 25.54 16.95 -10.94
C PRO A 307 26.39 18.11 -10.42
N ALA A 308 25.87 18.86 -9.45
CA ALA A 308 26.63 19.91 -8.77
C ALA A 308 27.56 19.36 -7.68
N ILE A 309 27.16 18.25 -7.03
CA ILE A 309 27.81 17.68 -5.86
C ILE A 309 28.15 16.21 -6.12
N ARG A 310 29.37 15.78 -5.75
CA ARG A 310 29.78 14.38 -5.84
C ARG A 310 29.04 13.53 -4.81
N PRO A 311 28.78 12.23 -5.08
CA PRO A 311 28.04 11.39 -4.14
C PRO A 311 28.67 11.28 -2.75
N SER A 312 30.00 11.39 -2.67
CA SER A 312 30.80 11.31 -1.44
C SER A 312 31.09 12.66 -0.80
N SER A 313 30.70 13.77 -1.42
CA SER A 313 30.89 15.11 -0.85
C SER A 313 29.83 15.40 0.19
N GLU A 314 30.21 16.12 1.25
CA GLU A 314 29.29 16.57 2.29
C GLU A 314 28.27 17.55 1.71
N LEU A 315 27.03 17.41 2.18
CA LEU A 315 25.91 18.29 1.84
C LEU A 315 25.81 19.43 2.85
N ASP A 316 25.23 20.55 2.42
CA ASP A 316 24.97 21.67 3.33
C ASP A 316 23.97 21.25 4.41
N PRO A 317 24.23 21.51 5.70
CA PRO A 317 23.32 21.14 6.78
C PRO A 317 22.04 21.98 6.75
N GLY A 318 20.91 21.35 7.09
CA GLY A 318 19.58 22.00 7.07
C GLY A 318 18.94 22.08 5.68
N GLN A 319 19.49 21.40 4.68
CA GLN A 319 18.91 21.29 3.35
C GLN A 319 17.81 20.22 3.34
N ASP A 320 16.63 20.56 2.85
CA ASP A 320 15.53 19.63 2.65
C ASP A 320 15.68 18.90 1.30
N LEU A 321 15.71 17.57 1.37
CA LEU A 321 15.78 16.67 0.21
C LEU A 321 14.57 15.74 0.20
N TRP A 322 13.97 15.56 -0.98
CA TRP A 322 12.95 14.56 -1.21
C TRP A 322 13.58 13.19 -1.43
N CYS A 323 13.16 12.22 -0.62
CA CYS A 323 13.53 10.84 -0.77
C CYS A 323 12.28 9.99 -0.98
N GLN A 324 12.42 8.88 -1.70
CA GLN A 324 11.37 7.85 -1.69
C GLN A 324 11.24 7.32 -0.27
N ARG A 325 10.01 7.32 0.23
CA ARG A 325 9.68 6.64 1.47
C ARG A 325 9.88 5.16 1.21
N SER A 326 10.90 4.56 1.81
CA SER A 326 10.97 3.11 1.87
C SER A 326 9.69 2.62 2.57
N GLY A 327 9.05 1.59 2.00
CA GLY A 327 7.89 0.94 2.59
C GLY A 327 8.12 0.53 4.04
N PRO A 328 7.06 0.13 4.75
CA PRO A 328 6.86 0.41 6.18
C PRO A 328 8.11 0.08 6.98
N ARG A 329 8.50 0.98 7.89
CA ARG A 329 9.47 0.64 8.94
C ARG A 329 9.14 -0.77 9.44
N PRO A 330 10.04 -1.76 9.31
CA PRO A 330 9.94 -2.87 10.21
C PRO A 330 10.23 -2.26 11.58
N CYS A 331 9.18 -2.03 12.36
CA CYS A 331 9.32 -2.03 13.81
C CYS A 331 9.74 -3.45 14.19
N PHE A 332 11.01 -3.80 13.97
CA PHE A 332 11.62 -4.83 14.77
C PHE A 332 11.94 -4.16 16.11
N PRO A 333 11.37 -4.63 17.23
CA PRO A 333 12.02 -4.41 18.49
C PRO A 333 13.38 -5.13 18.38
N LEU A 334 14.46 -4.36 18.44
CA LEU A 334 15.69 -4.86 19.05
C LEU A 334 15.26 -5.49 20.38
N ALA A 335 15.72 -6.72 20.62
CA ALA A 335 15.48 -7.44 21.85
C ALA A 335 15.61 -6.49 23.06
N MET A 336 14.54 -6.38 23.84
CA MET A 336 14.59 -5.73 25.14
C MET A 336 15.57 -6.50 26.02
N ASP A 337 16.70 -5.87 26.35
CA ASP A 337 17.53 -6.26 27.47
C ASP A 337 16.78 -5.88 28.76
N PRO A 338 16.43 -6.84 29.65
CA PRO A 338 15.56 -6.57 30.80
C PRO A 338 16.23 -5.76 31.94
N SER A 339 17.39 -5.13 31.72
CA SER A 339 18.15 -4.48 32.80
C SER A 339 18.34 -2.96 32.71
N THR A 340 17.63 -2.22 31.85
CA THR A 340 17.74 -0.75 31.86
C THR A 340 16.38 -0.04 31.84
N GLU A 341 15.89 0.32 33.02
CA GLU A 341 14.88 1.39 33.19
C GLU A 341 15.51 2.72 32.76
N THR A 342 15.35 3.13 31.51
CA THR A 342 15.30 4.54 31.07
C THR A 342 14.97 4.63 29.58
N ALA A 343 13.71 4.89 29.25
CA ALA A 343 13.34 5.33 27.91
C ALA A 343 13.70 6.82 27.77
N ARG A 344 14.70 7.15 26.96
CA ARG A 344 14.90 8.50 26.42
C ARG A 344 14.66 8.47 24.91
N CYS A 345 13.66 9.21 24.46
CA CYS A 345 13.56 9.62 23.07
C CYS A 345 14.70 10.62 22.79
N LEU A 346 15.54 10.31 21.81
CA LEU A 346 16.53 11.24 21.26
C LEU A 346 16.24 11.36 19.77
N GLY A 347 15.81 12.55 19.34
CA GLY A 347 15.63 12.87 17.94
C GLY A 347 14.47 13.81 17.57
N ASP A 348 14.11 14.77 18.44
CA ASP A 348 13.59 16.07 18.02
C ASP A 348 14.65 17.09 18.41
N ARG A 349 15.40 17.56 17.41
CA ARG A 349 15.90 18.93 17.31
C ARG A 349 16.04 19.27 15.85
#